data_AF-A0A968YWM2-F1
#
_entry.id   AF-A0A968YWM2-F1
#
_cell.length_a   1.000
_cell.length_b   1.000
_cell.length_c   1.000
_cell.angle_alpha   90.00
_cell.angle_beta   90.00
_cell.angle_gamma   90.00
#
_symmetry.space_group_name_H-M   'P 1'
#
loop_
_entity.id
_entity.type
_entity.pdbx_description
1 polymer ?
#
loop_
_entity_poly.entity_id
_entity_poly.type
_entity_poly.pdbx_seq_one_letter_code
_entity_poly.pdbx_strand_id
1 'polypeptide(L)' 'MGLIEKGNPAVDCYAYLKGTVSEGLAAGRQRRLVVPPDLGYGDRGRRNVIPPGATLVFDVELLAIEEPK' A
#
# COMPACT_ATOMS: atom_id res chain seq x y z
N MET A 1 0.30 -14.74 5.65
CA MET A 1 1.38 -13.78 5.92
C MET A 1 1.88 -13.25 4.58
N GLY A 2 1.20 -12.24 4.01
CA GLY A 2 1.57 -11.68 2.70
C GLY A 2 2.82 -10.82 2.84
N LEU A 3 3.85 -11.13 2.06
CA LEU A 3 5.13 -10.44 2.11
C LEU A 3 4.98 -9.06 1.47
N ILE A 4 5.26 -8.01 2.27
CA ILE A 4 5.43 -6.64 1.81
C ILE A 4 6.71 -6.61 0.97
N GLU A 5 6.61 -6.27 -0.31
CA GLU A 5 7.77 -6.13 -1.21
C GLU A 5 8.38 -4.74 -1.00
N LYS A 6 9.15 -4.62 0.08
CA LYS A 6 9.81 -3.37 0.50
C LYS A 6 10.38 -2.60 -0.68
N GLY A 7 9.93 -1.35 -0.86
CA GLY A 7 10.43 -0.43 -1.89
C GLY A 7 9.47 -0.20 -3.05
N ASN A 8 8.32 -0.89 -3.09
CA ASN A 8 7.24 -0.57 -4.01
C ASN A 8 5.92 -0.32 -3.24
N PRO A 9 5.68 0.93 -2.79
CA PRO A 9 4.51 1.25 -1.97
C PRO A 9 3.17 0.94 -2.65
N ALA A 10 3.09 0.86 -3.98
CA ALA A 10 1.89 0.43 -4.69
C ALA A 10 1.59 -1.08 -4.50
N VAL A 11 2.62 -1.93 -4.51
CA VAL A 11 2.51 -3.36 -4.23
C VAL A 11 2.23 -3.59 -2.75
N ASP A 12 2.85 -2.78 -1.88
CA ASP A 12 2.63 -2.84 -0.44
C ASP A 12 1.21 -2.42 -0.04
N CYS A 13 0.62 -1.44 -0.74
CA CYS A 13 -0.80 -1.10 -0.60
C CYS A 13 -1.69 -2.31 -0.91
N TYR A 14 -1.41 -3.04 -1.98
CA TYR A 14 -2.18 -4.23 -2.34
C TYR A 14 -2.03 -5.36 -1.30
N ALA A 15 -0.81 -5.62 -0.82
CA ALA A 15 -0.55 -6.63 0.20
C ALA A 15 -1.26 -6.28 1.54
N TYR A 16 -1.24 -5.01 1.93
CA TYR A 16 -1.96 -4.53 3.12
C TYR A 16 -3.47 -4.71 2.98
N LEU A 17 -4.05 -4.25 1.86
CA LEU A 17 -5.48 -4.40 1.59
C LEU A 17 -5.89 -5.87 1.56
N LYS A 18 -5.11 -6.75 0.91
CA LYS A 18 -5.37 -8.19 0.87
C LYS A 18 -5.37 -8.83 2.26
N GLY A 19 -4.49 -8.39 3.16
CA GLY A 19 -4.51 -8.80 4.56
C GLY A 19 -5.80 -8.38 5.25
N THR A 20 -6.21 -7.12 5.10
CA THR A 20 -7.40 -6.59 5.78
C THR A 20 -8.74 -7.01 5.15
N VAL A 21 -8.76 -7.53 3.92
CA VAL A 21 -9.96 -8.20 3.35
C VAL A 21 -10.38 -9.38 4.24
N SER A 22 -9.43 -10.16 4.75
CA SER A 22 -9.73 -11.24 5.70
C SER A 22 -10.27 -10.74 7.05
N GLU A 23 -10.07 -9.46 7.36
CA GLU A 23 -10.48 -8.81 8.61
C GLU A 23 -11.71 -7.87 8.42
N GLY A 24 -12.41 -7.95 7.28
CA GLY A 24 -13.67 -7.24 7.06
C GLY A 24 -13.60 -5.97 6.20
N LEU A 25 -12.56 -5.81 5.37
CA LEU A 25 -12.60 -4.83 4.28
C LEU A 25 -13.56 -5.32 3.17
N ALA A 26 -14.74 -4.70 3.08
CA ALA A 26 -15.70 -4.95 2.01
C ALA A 26 -15.38 -4.10 0.77
N ALA A 27 -15.77 -4.61 -0.40
CA ALA A 27 -15.73 -3.84 -1.64
C ALA A 27 -16.56 -2.54 -1.53
N GLY A 28 -16.12 -1.49 -2.21
CA GLY A 28 -16.69 -0.14 -2.17
C GLY A 28 -16.31 0.71 -0.96
N ARG A 29 -15.41 0.23 -0.07
CA ARG A 29 -14.90 1.03 1.07
C ARG A 29 -13.58 1.72 0.74
N GLN A 30 -13.51 2.99 1.10
CA GLN A 30 -12.29 3.80 1.06
C GLN A 30 -11.52 3.71 2.38
N ARG A 31 -10.19 3.72 2.29
CA ARG A 31 -9.28 3.79 3.45
C ARG A 31 -8.08 4.66 3.13
N ARG A 32 -7.54 5.30 4.17
CA ARG A 32 -6.26 6.01 4.10
C ARG A 32 -5.15 5.13 4.61
N LEU A 33 -4.12 4.93 3.79
CA LEU A 33 -2.88 4.24 4.15
C LEU A 33 -1.78 5.26 4.35
N VAL A 34 -1.09 5.16 5.49
CA VAL A 34 0.08 5.98 5.81
C VAL A 34 1.28 5.06 5.83
N VAL A 35 2.19 5.26 4.88
CA VAL A 35 3.39 4.43 4.69
C VAL A 35 4.60 5.25 5.15
N PRO A 36 5.22 4.89 6.29
CA PRO A 36 6.43 5.55 6.75
C PRO A 36 7.59 5.29 5.78
N PRO A 37 8.66 6.12 5.81
CA PRO A 37 9.74 6.06 4.82
C PRO A 37 10.40 4.68 4.72
N ASP A 38 10.58 4.00 5.86
CA ASP A 38 11.21 2.67 5.95
C ASP A 38 10.45 1.56 5.21
N LEU A 39 9.15 1.75 5.00
CA LEU A 39 8.28 0.86 4.23
C LEU A 39 7.99 1.41 2.82
N GLY A 40 8.32 2.68 2.56
CA GLY A 40 8.20 3.33 1.27
C GLY A 40 9.51 3.31 0.49
N TYR A 41 9.99 4.50 0.13
CA TYR A 41 11.21 4.67 -0.67
C TYR A 41 12.48 4.95 0.16
N GLY A 42 12.36 4.98 1.49
CA GLY A 42 13.46 5.25 2.42
C GLY A 42 14.23 6.53 2.12
N ASP A 43 15.50 6.54 2.50
CA ASP A 43 16.42 7.67 2.28
C ASP A 43 16.81 7.87 0.81
N ARG A 44 16.45 6.93 -0.07
CA ARG A 44 16.72 7.06 -1.51
C ARG A 44 15.68 7.93 -2.20
N GLY A 45 14.47 8.02 -1.67
CA GLY A 45 13.35 8.63 -2.37
C GLY A 45 13.03 7.93 -3.70
N ARG A 46 12.24 8.58 -4.56
CA ARG A 46 11.88 8.03 -5.88
C ARG A 46 12.07 9.10 -6.94
N ARG A 47 13.15 8.94 -7.71
CA ARG A 47 13.53 9.87 -8.78
C ARG A 47 13.54 11.32 -8.21
N ASN A 48 13.08 12.28 -9.00
CA ASN A 48 12.95 13.69 -8.61
C ASN A 48 11.52 14.06 -8.19
N VAL A 49 10.68 13.07 -7.84
CA VAL A 49 9.26 13.28 -7.52
C VAL A 49 8.99 13.10 -6.03
N ILE A 50 9.66 12.12 -5.40
CA ILE A 50 9.49 11.85 -3.97
C ILE A 50 10.83 12.04 -3.27
N PRO A 51 10.92 12.96 -2.29
CA PRO A 51 12.17 13.22 -1.60
C PRO A 51 12.58 12.05 -0.69
N PRO A 52 13.88 11.94 -0.37
CA PRO A 52 14.37 11.11 0.73
C PRO A 52 13.56 11.29 2.01
N GLY A 53 13.25 10.20 2.71
CA GLY A 53 12.58 10.26 4.01
C GLY A 53 11.10 10.67 3.97
N ALA A 54 10.48 10.70 2.78
CA ALA A 54 9.06 11.06 2.66
C ALA A 54 8.14 9.99 3.23
N THR A 55 7.16 10.41 4.04
CA THR A 55 5.99 9.59 4.38
C THR A 55 4.99 9.67 3.24
N LEU A 56 4.48 8.54 2.79
CA LEU A 56 3.51 8.46 1.70
C LEU A 56 2.11 8.26 2.27
N VAL A 57 1.15 9.04 1.77
CA VAL A 57 -0.26 8.92 2.15
C VAL A 57 -1.04 8.55 0.90
N PHE A 58 -1.77 7.45 0.96
CA PHE A 58 -2.61 6.97 -0.12
C PHE A 58 -4.05 6.88 0.34
N ASP A 59 -4.96 7.51 -0.39
CA ASP A 59 -6.38 7.22 -0.27
C ASP A 59 -6.72 6.12 -1.29
N VAL A 60 -7.12 4.96 -0.79
CA VAL A 60 -7.35 3.75 -1.59
C VAL A 60 -8.80 3.29 -1.46
N GLU A 61 -9.35 2.75 -2.54
CA GLU A 61 -10.69 2.16 -2.59
C GLU A 61 -10.62 0.72 -3.07
N LEU A 62 -11.22 -0.20 -2.32
CA LEU A 62 -11.32 -1.59 -2.75
C LEU A 62 -12.49 -1.72 -3.73
N LEU A 63 -12.21 -1.86 -5.03
CA LEU A 63 -13.27 -1.96 -6.04
C LEU A 63 -13.90 -3.35 -6.09
N ALA A 64 -13.08 -4.41 -6.14
CA ALA A 64 -13.52 -5.79 -6.21
C ALA A 64 -12.45 -6.74 -5.66
N ILE A 65 -12.87 -7.96 -5.29
CA ILE A 65 -11.99 -9.09 -4.97
C ILE A 65 -12.21 -10.12 -6.06
N GLU A 66 -11.20 -10.34 -6.90
CA GLU A 66 -11.24 -11.38 -7.94
C GLU A 66 -10.42 -12.58 -7.46
N GLU A 67 -11.02 -13.77 -7.47
CA GLU A 67 -10.26 -15.00 -7.30
C GLU A 67 -9.50 -15.28 -8.60
N PRO A 68 -8.19 -15.56 -8.54
CA PRO A 68 -7.44 -15.96 -9.72
C PRO A 68 -8.04 -17.26 -10.26
N LYS A 69 -8.39 -17.26 -11.56
CA LYS A 69 -8.81 -18.46 -12.29
C LYS A 69 -7.64 -19.37 -12.63
#